data_AF-A0A2E3RQ14-F1
#
_entry.id   AF-A0A2E3RQ14-F1
#
_cell.length_a   1.000
_cell.length_b   1.000
_cell.length_c   1.000
_cell.angle_alpha   90.00
_cell.angle_beta   90.00
_cell.angle_gamma   90.00
#
_symmetry.space_group_name_H-M   'P 1'
#
loop_
_entity.id
_entity.type
_entity.pdbx_description
1 polymer ?
#
loop_
_entity_poly.entity_id
_entity_poly.type
_entity_poly.pdbx_seq_one_letter_code
_entity_poly.pdbx_strand_id
1 'polypeptide(L)'
;MTHRNRNGFTIVELLVGLLIIALLITIVVPVAATSRCSADRLQSAANLRRLHIALVSYATDWNRSQWDSIPGDYNEYASCQDYIDQVGCISPLKIGEDCDGGMWAYWIPCPDTGGFGSCSNAEVSLPISIQQSLFGSFRFPNNKAIHDYVGGRFYDPTFYAPGDQAYEEASDKFGIDCGFVPEDNSIAFSSYCLSPAAMLNPNAMTPGGFDQPDVYQSPSVDQAKYPSQKTWLMEHNWIESPEPCNPAFSGCVPFFYNASTQSTPYTLFFDGHVRVLTPMESMISDKRVRAGGGEGLWSRDTPFGDSGYYGDVTFEFFTETSYHVFTFEGILGRDTLK
;
A
#
# COMPACT_ATOMS: atom_id res chain seq x y z
N MET A 1 -34.56 66.87 1.22
CA MET A 1 -35.09 65.50 1.02
C MET A 1 -34.46 64.92 -0.23
N THR A 2 -33.45 64.07 -0.08
CA THR A 2 -32.77 63.40 -1.20
C THR A 2 -33.60 62.21 -1.66
N HIS A 3 -34.21 62.30 -2.84
CA HIS A 3 -34.92 61.18 -3.46
C HIS A 3 -33.91 60.04 -3.74
N ARG A 4 -34.05 58.95 -2.99
CA ARG A 4 -33.29 57.72 -3.22
C ARG A 4 -33.92 57.01 -4.41
N ASN A 5 -33.32 57.12 -5.59
CA ASN A 5 -33.73 56.35 -6.77
C ASN A 5 -33.69 54.86 -6.43
N ARG A 6 -34.87 54.24 -6.31
CA ARG A 6 -35.02 52.79 -6.25
C ARG A 6 -35.02 52.28 -7.69
N ASN A 7 -33.86 51.85 -8.17
CA ASN A 7 -33.77 51.13 -9.44
C ASN A 7 -34.49 49.79 -9.25
N GLY A 8 -35.60 49.58 -9.97
CA GLY A 8 -36.34 48.33 -9.96
C GLY A 8 -35.62 47.31 -10.83
N PHE A 9 -35.39 46.11 -10.29
CA PHE A 9 -34.78 45.01 -11.02
C PHE A 9 -35.82 44.39 -11.97
N THR A 10 -35.50 44.33 -13.26
CA THR A 10 -36.43 43.77 -14.25
C THR A 10 -36.31 42.25 -14.32
N ILE A 11 -37.41 41.58 -14.67
CA ILE A 11 -37.40 40.11 -14.87
C ILE A 11 -36.37 39.70 -15.94
N VAL A 12 -36.13 40.55 -16.93
CA VAL A 12 -35.16 40.31 -18.00
C VAL A 12 -33.72 40.30 -17.45
N GLU A 13 -33.36 41.25 -16.58
CA GLU A 13 -32.02 41.27 -15.95
C GLU A 13 -31.77 40.03 -15.08
N LEU A 14 -32.80 39.55 -14.36
CA LEU A 14 -32.72 38.29 -13.61
C LEU A 14 -32.42 37.11 -14.55
N LEU A 15 -33.18 37.00 -15.64
CA LEU A 15 -33.09 35.87 -16.57
C LEU A 15 -31.75 35.83 -17.29
N VAL A 16 -31.26 36.97 -17.79
CA VAL A 16 -29.95 37.05 -18.44
C VAL A 16 -28.84 36.74 -17.43
N GLY A 17 -28.96 37.22 -16.20
CA GLY A 17 -28.00 36.91 -15.13
C GLY A 17 -27.93 35.41 -14.81
N LEU A 18 -29.07 34.74 -14.66
CA LEU A 18 -29.12 33.29 -14.42
C LEU A 18 -28.58 32.48 -15.60
N LEU A 19 -28.83 32.92 -16.84
CA LEU A 19 -28.28 32.29 -18.04
C LEU A 19 -26.75 32.37 -18.08
N ILE A 20 -26.18 33.54 -17.76
CA ILE A 20 -24.73 33.73 -17.69
C ILE A 20 -24.15 32.86 -16.57
N ILE A 21 -24.75 32.83 -15.39
CA ILE A 21 -24.28 31.99 -14.27
C ILE A 21 -24.31 30.51 -14.65
N ALA A 22 -25.39 30.03 -15.28
CA ALA A 22 -25.48 28.64 -15.74
C ALA A 22 -24.38 28.28 -16.74
N LEU A 23 -24.14 29.15 -17.74
CA LEU A 23 -23.07 28.97 -18.72
C LEU A 23 -21.69 28.93 -18.05
N LEU A 24 -21.42 29.83 -17.11
CA LEU A 24 -20.17 29.86 -16.38
C LEU A 24 -19.96 28.58 -15.56
N ILE A 25 -21.00 28.08 -14.87
CA ILE A 25 -20.93 26.82 -14.12
C ILE A 25 -20.61 25.66 -15.06
N THR A 26 -21.23 25.59 -16.26
CA THR A 26 -20.95 24.54 -17.24
C THR A 26 -19.49 24.49 -17.68
N ILE A 27 -18.81 25.64 -17.77
CA ILE A 27 -17.38 25.70 -18.13
C ILE A 27 -16.48 25.41 -16.92
N VAL A 28 -16.82 25.93 -15.74
CA VAL A 28 -15.97 25.85 -14.54
C VAL A 28 -15.92 24.44 -13.95
N VAL A 29 -17.05 23.72 -13.90
CA VAL A 29 -17.13 22.38 -13.29
C VAL A 29 -16.16 21.36 -13.92
N PRO A 30 -16.11 21.15 -15.25
CA PRO A 30 -15.20 20.16 -15.85
C PRO A 30 -13.71 20.54 -15.69
N VAL A 31 -13.39 21.83 -15.73
CA VAL A 31 -12.01 22.32 -15.53
C VAL A 31 -11.56 22.15 -14.08
N ALA A 32 -12.46 22.38 -13.12
CA ALA A 32 -12.16 22.20 -11.70
C ALA A 32 -11.93 20.73 -11.34
N ALA A 33 -12.70 19.80 -11.92
CA ALA A 33 -12.54 18.36 -11.68
C ALA A 33 -11.19 17.83 -12.20
N THR A 34 -10.82 18.16 -13.44
CA THR A 34 -9.54 17.74 -14.05
C THR A 34 -8.32 18.32 -13.33
N SER A 35 -8.41 19.56 -12.84
CA SER A 35 -7.37 20.20 -12.03
C SER A 35 -7.16 19.49 -10.69
N ARG A 36 -8.26 19.10 -10.00
CA ARG A 36 -8.19 18.35 -8.74
C ARG A 36 -7.53 17.00 -8.93
N CYS A 37 -7.95 16.20 -9.92
CA CYS A 37 -7.31 14.92 -10.22
C CYS A 37 -5.79 15.07 -10.47
N SER A 38 -5.37 16.15 -11.13
CA SER A 38 -3.94 16.43 -11.37
C SER A 38 -3.20 16.81 -10.08
N ALA A 39 -3.83 17.59 -9.20
CA ALA A 39 -3.28 17.98 -7.90
C ALA A 39 -3.19 16.80 -6.93
N ASP A 40 -4.22 15.96 -6.89
CA ASP A 40 -4.29 14.75 -6.06
C ASP A 40 -3.18 13.77 -6.43
N ARG A 41 -2.97 13.55 -7.74
CA ARG A 41 -1.86 12.76 -8.28
C ARG A 41 -0.49 13.35 -7.93
N LEU A 42 -0.33 14.66 -8.00
CA LEU A 42 0.91 15.33 -7.60
C LEU A 42 1.17 15.17 -6.08
N GLN A 43 0.10 15.23 -5.27
CA GLN A 43 0.17 15.03 -3.83
C GLN A 43 0.55 13.59 -3.48
N SER A 44 -0.02 12.58 -4.14
CA SER A 44 0.39 11.17 -3.98
C SER A 44 1.88 10.98 -4.30
N ALA A 45 2.35 11.53 -5.43
CA ALA A 45 3.77 11.47 -5.78
C ALA A 45 4.68 12.18 -4.75
N ALA A 46 4.22 13.29 -4.16
CA ALA A 46 4.93 13.98 -3.09
C ALA A 46 4.93 13.18 -1.78
N ASN A 47 3.81 12.53 -1.44
CA ASN A 47 3.67 11.65 -0.30
C ASN A 47 4.66 10.48 -0.41
N LEU A 48 4.73 9.79 -1.54
CA LEU A 48 5.70 8.71 -1.79
C LEU A 48 7.16 9.17 -1.60
N ARG A 49 7.51 10.38 -2.03
CA ARG A 49 8.87 10.93 -1.80
C ARG A 49 9.14 11.20 -0.31
N ARG A 50 8.15 11.63 0.45
CA ARG A 50 8.28 11.79 1.92
C ARG A 50 8.44 10.42 2.59
N LEU A 51 7.66 9.44 2.17
CA LEU A 51 7.77 8.06 2.66
C LEU A 51 9.11 7.43 2.31
N HIS A 52 9.69 7.73 1.14
CA HIS A 52 11.05 7.30 0.82
C HIS A 52 12.07 7.80 1.85
N ILE A 53 12.02 9.09 2.20
CA ILE A 53 12.92 9.67 3.20
C ILE A 53 12.73 8.97 4.55
N ALA A 54 11.49 8.71 4.96
CA ALA A 54 11.18 7.99 6.19
C ALA A 54 11.73 6.55 6.17
N LEU A 55 11.51 5.80 5.08
CA LEU A 55 12.00 4.42 4.93
C LEU A 55 13.53 4.33 4.93
N VAL A 56 14.22 5.27 4.26
CA VAL A 56 15.69 5.34 4.27
C VAL A 56 16.21 5.73 5.66
N SER A 57 15.50 6.61 6.37
CA SER A 57 15.87 7.01 7.74
C SER A 57 15.71 5.84 8.71
N TYR A 58 14.57 5.13 8.64
CA TYR A 58 14.36 3.86 9.34
C TYR A 58 15.49 2.88 9.03
N ALA A 59 15.75 2.59 7.75
CA ALA A 59 16.79 1.64 7.38
C ALA A 59 18.16 2.06 7.94
N THR A 60 18.49 3.36 7.93
CA THR A 60 19.76 3.85 8.49
C THR A 60 19.90 3.57 9.99
N ASP A 61 18.83 3.76 10.76
CA ASP A 61 18.84 3.50 12.20
C ASP A 61 18.84 1.99 12.52
N TRP A 62 18.26 1.18 11.64
CA TRP A 62 18.08 -0.27 11.80
C TRP A 62 19.05 -1.08 10.94
N ASN A 63 20.34 -0.73 10.96
CA ASN A 63 21.44 -1.47 10.30
C ASN A 63 21.20 -1.77 8.80
N ARG A 64 20.56 -0.84 8.11
CA ARG A 64 20.20 -0.90 6.68
C ARG A 64 19.25 -2.04 6.33
N SER A 65 18.54 -2.58 7.31
CA SER A 65 17.50 -3.59 7.10
C SER A 65 16.20 -2.95 6.63
N GLN A 66 15.40 -3.69 5.87
CA GLN A 66 14.00 -3.34 5.70
C GLN A 66 13.24 -3.58 7.00
N TRP A 67 12.09 -2.92 7.14
CA TRP A 67 11.22 -3.21 8.26
C TRP A 67 10.63 -4.62 8.14
N ASP A 68 10.74 -5.38 9.21
CA ASP A 68 10.08 -6.65 9.44
C ASP A 68 9.39 -6.65 10.81
N SER A 69 8.41 -7.54 10.97
CA SER A 69 7.67 -7.72 12.23
C SER A 69 7.68 -9.16 12.71
N ILE A 70 8.39 -10.05 12.02
CA ILE A 70 8.52 -11.46 12.33
C ILE A 70 10.01 -11.82 12.38
N PRO A 71 10.46 -12.65 13.33
CA PRO A 71 11.81 -13.20 13.34
C PRO A 71 12.15 -13.93 12.04
N GLY A 72 13.39 -13.80 11.57
CA GLY A 72 13.81 -14.37 10.30
C GLY A 72 13.85 -15.90 10.26
N ASP A 73 13.99 -16.53 11.43
CA ASP A 73 13.99 -17.97 11.68
C ASP A 73 12.59 -18.54 11.98
N TYR A 74 11.53 -17.73 11.89
CA TYR A 74 10.18 -18.15 12.24
C TYR A 74 9.70 -19.40 11.49
N ASN A 75 10.13 -19.59 10.23
CA ASN A 75 9.75 -20.73 9.40
C ASN A 75 10.44 -22.05 9.79
N GLU A 76 11.41 -22.03 10.71
CA GLU A 76 12.04 -23.24 11.27
C GLU A 76 11.13 -23.98 12.27
N TYR A 77 10.06 -23.33 12.73
CA TYR A 77 9.18 -23.81 13.78
C TYR A 77 7.80 -24.17 13.24
N ALA A 78 7.15 -25.16 13.85
CA ALA A 78 5.90 -25.70 13.32
C ALA A 78 4.70 -24.75 13.48
N SER A 79 4.77 -23.83 14.45
CA SER A 79 3.71 -22.86 14.72
C SER A 79 4.20 -21.69 15.55
N CYS A 80 3.39 -20.63 15.65
CA CYS A 80 3.64 -19.53 16.58
C CYS A 80 3.83 -19.99 18.04
N GLN A 81 3.04 -20.97 18.51
CA GLN A 81 3.21 -21.47 19.88
C GLN A 81 4.52 -22.23 20.05
N ASP A 82 4.91 -23.00 19.04
CA ASP A 82 6.16 -23.76 19.02
C ASP A 82 7.38 -22.82 19.09
N TYR A 83 7.34 -21.71 18.34
CA TYR A 83 8.36 -20.66 18.41
C TYR A 83 8.44 -20.04 19.82
N ILE A 84 7.29 -19.72 20.43
CA ILE A 84 7.23 -19.13 21.76
C ILE A 84 7.80 -20.08 22.83
N ASP A 85 7.50 -21.37 22.72
CA ASP A 85 7.94 -22.38 23.68
C ASP A 85 9.44 -22.70 23.56
N GLN A 86 10.02 -22.62 22.35
CA GLN A 86 11.42 -22.99 22.09
C GLN A 86 12.40 -21.81 22.09
N VAL A 87 12.00 -20.65 21.55
CA VAL A 87 12.88 -19.48 21.35
C VAL A 87 12.50 -18.35 22.29
N GLY A 88 11.22 -17.97 22.29
CA GLY A 88 10.69 -16.89 23.09
C GLY A 88 9.73 -15.97 22.32
N CYS A 89 9.57 -14.76 22.83
CA CYS A 89 8.52 -13.84 22.39
C CYS A 89 8.75 -13.30 20.98
N ILE A 90 7.69 -13.29 20.16
CA ILE A 90 7.65 -12.57 18.88
C ILE A 90 7.20 -11.13 19.16
N SER A 91 7.92 -10.15 18.63
CA SER A 91 7.51 -8.75 18.72
C SER A 91 6.20 -8.54 17.92
N PRO A 92 5.11 -8.08 18.54
CA PRO A 92 3.85 -7.89 17.82
C PRO A 92 3.96 -6.72 16.84
N LEU A 93 3.18 -6.76 15.76
CA LEU A 93 3.03 -5.62 14.85
C LEU A 93 2.30 -4.49 15.58
N LYS A 94 3.06 -3.47 16.00
CA LYS A 94 2.55 -2.27 16.69
C LYS A 94 2.01 -1.26 15.70
N ILE A 95 0.82 -0.76 15.97
CA ILE A 95 0.10 0.18 15.11
C ILE A 95 0.33 1.61 15.59
N GLY A 96 0.14 1.89 16.88
CA GLY A 96 0.28 3.21 17.46
C GLY A 96 -0.36 3.31 18.85
N GLU A 97 -0.07 4.38 19.59
CA GLU A 97 -0.63 4.63 20.92
C GLU A 97 -1.92 5.44 20.80
N ASP A 98 -2.98 5.05 21.52
CA ASP A 98 -4.21 5.83 21.57
C ASP A 98 -4.03 7.14 22.38
N CYS A 99 -5.09 7.94 22.41
CA CYS A 99 -5.07 9.24 23.09
C CYS A 99 -4.86 9.14 24.61
N ASP A 100 -5.08 7.97 25.19
CA ASP A 100 -4.90 7.69 26.62
C ASP A 100 -3.54 7.01 26.91
N GLY A 101 -2.71 6.82 25.88
CA GLY A 101 -1.39 6.17 25.98
C GLY A 101 -1.43 4.63 25.93
N GLY A 102 -2.57 4.04 25.59
CA GLY A 102 -2.74 2.61 25.39
C GLY A 102 -2.09 2.17 24.07
N MET A 103 -1.23 1.15 24.12
CA MET A 103 -0.58 0.62 22.91
C MET A 103 -1.52 -0.29 22.12
N TRP A 104 -1.76 0.04 20.86
CA TRP A 104 -2.49 -0.82 19.92
C TRP A 104 -1.53 -1.60 19.04
N ALA A 105 -1.75 -2.92 18.99
CA ALA A 105 -0.92 -3.85 18.25
C ALA A 105 -1.71 -5.13 17.93
N TYR A 106 -1.24 -5.89 16.93
CA TYR A 106 -1.66 -7.26 16.72
C TYR A 106 -0.94 -8.17 17.73
N TRP A 107 -1.51 -8.25 18.93
CA TRP A 107 -0.88 -8.93 20.07
C TRP A 107 -0.74 -10.44 19.84
N ILE A 108 0.46 -10.96 20.13
CA ILE A 108 0.80 -12.38 20.11
C ILE A 108 0.98 -12.81 21.58
N PRO A 109 0.52 -14.01 21.99
CA PRO A 109 0.44 -14.43 23.40
C PRO A 109 1.82 -14.73 23.99
N CYS A 110 2.60 -13.67 24.19
CA CYS A 110 3.93 -13.71 24.74
C CYS A 110 3.87 -13.63 26.28
N PRO A 111 4.72 -14.38 27.01
CA PRO A 111 4.80 -14.26 28.46
C PRO A 111 5.02 -12.83 28.96
N ASP A 112 5.84 -12.03 28.26
CA ASP A 112 6.16 -10.65 28.63
C ASP A 112 4.97 -9.69 28.54
N THR A 113 3.95 -10.03 27.74
CA THR A 113 2.70 -9.26 27.61
C THR A 113 1.57 -9.83 28.48
N GLY A 114 1.90 -10.71 29.43
CA GLY A 114 0.93 -11.41 30.27
C GLY A 114 0.11 -12.46 29.51
N GLY A 115 0.60 -12.93 28.36
CA GLY A 115 -0.10 -13.88 27.49
C GLY A 115 -1.27 -13.27 26.72
N PHE A 116 -1.32 -11.94 26.59
CA PHE A 116 -2.38 -11.26 25.83
C PHE A 116 -2.21 -11.46 24.32
N GLY A 117 -3.31 -11.73 23.62
CA GLY A 117 -3.34 -11.85 22.16
C GLY A 117 -3.68 -13.24 21.64
N SER A 118 -3.37 -13.49 20.37
CA SER A 118 -3.63 -14.77 19.69
C SER A 118 -2.49 -15.09 18.73
N CYS A 119 -2.10 -16.35 18.63
CA CYS A 119 -1.10 -16.79 17.64
C CYS A 119 -1.58 -16.60 16.19
N SER A 120 -2.89 -16.47 15.94
CA SER A 120 -3.40 -16.09 14.61
C SER A 120 -2.94 -14.70 14.17
N ASN A 121 -2.49 -13.85 15.09
CA ASN A 121 -1.95 -12.52 14.77
C ASN A 121 -0.51 -12.57 14.25
N ALA A 122 0.21 -13.68 14.41
CA ALA A 122 1.52 -13.86 13.81
C ALA A 122 1.47 -13.80 12.28
N GLU A 123 0.38 -14.31 11.69
CA GLU A 123 0.13 -14.26 10.25
C GLU A 123 0.07 -12.83 9.70
N VAL A 124 -0.49 -11.87 10.46
CA VAL A 124 -0.51 -10.44 10.08
C VAL A 124 0.89 -9.83 10.12
N SER A 125 1.78 -10.41 10.93
CA SER A 125 3.17 -9.96 11.08
C SER A 125 4.10 -10.52 10.00
N LEU A 126 3.66 -11.52 9.23
CA LEU A 126 4.39 -12.04 8.08
C LEU A 126 4.34 -11.02 6.93
N PRO A 127 5.43 -10.83 6.15
CA PRO A 127 5.41 -9.96 4.97
C PRO A 127 4.25 -10.26 4.01
N ILE A 128 3.94 -11.54 3.81
CA ILE A 128 2.72 -12.01 3.18
C ILE A 128 2.37 -13.40 3.73
N SER A 129 1.14 -13.56 4.21
CA SER A 129 0.64 -14.82 4.77
C SER A 129 0.06 -15.70 3.67
N ILE A 130 0.46 -16.97 3.67
CA ILE A 130 -0.09 -18.01 2.82
C ILE A 130 -1.47 -18.46 3.34
N GLN A 131 -1.71 -18.34 4.65
CA GLN A 131 -2.94 -18.80 5.30
C GLN A 131 -4.04 -17.74 5.31
N GLN A 132 -3.70 -16.45 5.41
CA GLN A 132 -4.66 -15.34 5.51
C GLN A 132 -4.99 -14.67 4.17
N SER A 133 -5.03 -15.43 3.07
CA SER A 133 -5.52 -14.95 1.76
C SER A 133 -4.82 -13.66 1.26
N LEU A 134 -3.52 -13.74 0.95
CA LEU A 134 -2.74 -12.65 0.32
C LEU A 134 -2.64 -11.37 1.17
N PHE A 135 -2.72 -11.48 2.50
CA PHE A 135 -2.59 -10.36 3.44
C PHE A 135 -1.33 -10.50 4.31
N GLY A 136 -0.82 -9.39 4.86
CA GLY A 136 0.36 -9.41 5.73
C GLY A 136 0.86 -8.02 6.10
N SER A 137 2.04 -7.97 6.71
CA SER A 137 2.65 -6.75 7.24
C SER A 137 2.96 -5.72 6.14
N PHE A 138 3.10 -6.14 4.88
CA PHE A 138 3.26 -5.24 3.74
C PHE A 138 2.13 -4.22 3.55
N ARG A 139 0.94 -4.48 4.11
CA ARG A 139 -0.20 -3.56 4.13
C ARG A 139 -0.14 -2.50 5.24
N PHE A 140 0.90 -2.54 6.08
CA PHE A 140 1.12 -1.59 7.17
C PHE A 140 2.42 -0.79 6.97
N PRO A 141 2.59 -0.02 5.88
CA PRO A 141 3.71 0.92 5.77
C PRO A 141 3.63 2.02 6.84
N ASN A 142 2.46 2.23 7.43
CA ASN A 142 2.17 3.19 8.49
C ASN A 142 2.20 2.56 9.89
N ASN A 143 2.82 1.40 10.07
CA ASN A 143 3.04 0.81 11.40
C ASN A 143 3.88 1.75 12.29
N LYS A 144 3.90 1.48 13.60
CA LYS A 144 4.61 2.31 14.58
C LYS A 144 6.09 2.53 14.28
N ALA A 145 6.79 1.50 13.82
CA ALA A 145 8.22 1.60 13.55
C ALA A 145 8.52 2.58 12.41
N ILE A 146 7.60 2.75 11.44
CA ILE A 146 7.79 3.64 10.29
C ILE A 146 7.10 5.00 10.50
N HIS A 147 5.89 5.04 11.07
CA HIS A 147 5.14 6.29 11.18
C HIS A 147 5.82 7.32 12.08
N ASP A 148 6.65 6.87 13.03
CA ASP A 148 7.48 7.73 13.90
C ASP A 148 8.52 8.56 13.11
N TYR A 149 8.88 8.13 11.89
CA TYR A 149 9.75 8.87 10.96
C TYR A 149 9.01 9.86 10.05
N VAL A 150 7.68 9.92 10.15
CA VAL A 150 6.82 10.80 9.35
C VAL A 150 6.15 11.83 10.26
N GLY A 151 4.99 11.46 10.81
CA GLY A 151 4.16 12.31 11.65
C GLY A 151 3.82 11.71 13.00
N GLY A 152 4.40 10.57 13.36
CA GLY A 152 4.13 9.87 14.62
C GLY A 152 2.73 9.27 14.74
N ARG A 153 2.00 9.17 13.63
CA ARG A 153 0.58 8.80 13.61
C ARG A 153 0.29 7.78 12.51
N PHE A 154 -0.49 6.76 12.85
CA PHE A 154 -0.98 5.76 11.92
C PHE A 154 -1.82 6.38 10.80
N TYR A 155 -2.70 7.32 11.17
CA TYR A 155 -3.57 8.07 10.24
C TYR A 155 -2.91 9.37 9.77
N ASP A 156 -1.59 9.41 9.57
CA ASP A 156 -0.95 10.58 8.97
C ASP A 156 -1.33 10.68 7.47
N PRO A 157 -1.78 11.85 6.96
CA PRO A 157 -2.19 12.02 5.56
C PRO A 157 -1.13 11.61 4.53
N THR A 158 0.14 11.56 4.92
CA THR A 158 1.24 11.12 4.05
C THR A 158 1.09 9.66 3.62
N PHE A 159 0.40 8.82 4.38
CA PHE A 159 0.15 7.40 4.05
C PHE A 159 -1.11 7.16 3.21
N TYR A 160 -1.84 8.21 2.86
CA TYR A 160 -3.11 8.10 2.14
C TYR A 160 -3.04 8.91 0.84
N ALA A 161 -3.39 8.30 -0.27
CA ALA A 161 -3.39 8.93 -1.58
C ALA A 161 -4.74 9.65 -1.79
N PRO A 162 -4.76 10.97 -2.06
CA PRO A 162 -6.02 11.68 -2.27
C PRO A 162 -6.82 11.06 -3.43
N GLY A 163 -8.12 10.88 -3.22
CA GLY A 163 -9.04 10.23 -4.17
C GLY A 163 -9.16 8.71 -4.01
N ASP A 164 -8.32 8.07 -3.19
CA ASP A 164 -8.47 6.67 -2.82
C ASP A 164 -9.57 6.48 -1.75
N GLN A 165 -10.26 5.35 -1.76
CA GLN A 165 -11.24 5.00 -0.73
C GLN A 165 -10.61 5.00 0.67
N ALA A 166 -9.37 4.49 0.79
CA ALA A 166 -8.64 4.47 2.05
C ALA A 166 -8.38 5.89 2.62
N TYR A 167 -8.23 6.89 1.74
CA TYR A 167 -8.09 8.28 2.17
C TYR A 167 -9.38 8.78 2.80
N GLU A 168 -10.52 8.49 2.19
CA GLU A 168 -11.83 8.90 2.71
C GLU A 168 -12.12 8.23 4.06
N GLU A 169 -11.81 6.93 4.21
CA GLU A 169 -11.96 6.15 5.44
C GLU A 169 -11.10 6.65 6.61
N ALA A 170 -9.95 7.27 6.31
CA ALA A 170 -9.03 7.81 7.32
C ALA A 170 -9.18 9.33 7.55
N SER A 171 -9.89 10.03 6.66
CA SER A 171 -9.87 11.50 6.57
C SER A 171 -10.36 12.22 7.83
N ASP A 172 -11.30 11.63 8.56
CA ASP A 172 -11.84 12.13 9.82
C ASP A 172 -10.83 12.09 10.97
N LYS A 173 -9.76 11.28 10.85
CA LYS A 173 -8.73 11.07 11.88
C LYS A 173 -7.47 11.91 11.66
N PHE A 174 -7.28 12.49 10.47
CA PHE A 174 -6.05 13.22 10.11
C PHE A 174 -5.71 14.41 11.02
N GLY A 175 -6.72 15.01 11.65
CA GLY A 175 -6.55 16.14 12.58
C GLY A 175 -6.35 15.75 14.04
N ILE A 176 -6.38 14.45 14.37
CA ILE A 176 -6.25 13.94 15.73
C ILE A 176 -4.76 13.74 16.03
N ASP A 177 -4.31 14.17 17.22
CA ASP A 177 -2.90 14.17 17.63
C ASP A 177 -2.49 12.91 18.41
N CYS A 178 -3.21 11.81 18.21
CA CYS A 178 -2.94 10.53 18.85
C CYS A 178 -2.22 9.62 17.86
N GLY A 179 -1.32 8.75 18.35
CA GLY A 179 -0.56 7.83 17.50
C GLY A 179 -1.48 6.87 16.73
N PHE A 180 -2.59 6.46 17.34
CA PHE A 180 -3.65 5.68 16.73
C PHE A 180 -5.01 6.12 17.26
N VAL A 181 -6.04 6.03 16.41
CA VAL A 181 -7.44 6.28 16.79
C VAL A 181 -8.20 4.97 16.64
N PRO A 182 -8.53 4.28 17.75
CA PRO A 182 -9.23 3.01 17.67
C PRO A 182 -10.68 3.19 17.23
N GLU A 183 -11.18 2.23 16.46
CA GLU A 183 -12.59 2.12 16.08
C GLU A 183 -13.15 0.76 16.52
N ASP A 184 -14.48 0.69 16.64
CA ASP A 184 -15.18 -0.43 17.24
C ASP A 184 -15.10 -1.76 16.46
N ASN A 185 -14.47 -1.83 15.28
CA ASN A 185 -14.06 -3.07 14.56
C ASN A 185 -13.38 -2.84 13.18
N SER A 186 -12.87 -1.66 12.88
CA SER A 186 -12.27 -1.34 11.56
C SER A 186 -10.97 -0.57 11.68
N ILE A 187 -10.12 -0.71 10.66
CA ILE A 187 -8.91 0.09 10.50
C ILE A 187 -8.84 0.55 9.05
N ALA A 188 -8.63 1.86 8.83
CA ALA A 188 -8.40 2.38 7.50
C ALA A 188 -6.94 2.12 7.11
N PHE A 189 -6.73 1.13 6.25
CA PHE A 189 -5.40 0.75 5.76
C PHE A 189 -4.77 1.87 4.95
N SER A 190 -3.43 1.91 4.89
CA SER A 190 -2.73 2.84 4.01
C SER A 190 -3.09 2.60 2.54
N SER A 191 -3.22 3.69 1.78
CA SER A 191 -3.33 3.65 0.31
C SER A 191 -2.12 3.01 -0.36
N TYR A 192 -0.97 2.99 0.33
CA TYR A 192 0.26 2.41 -0.17
C TYR A 192 0.52 1.04 0.42
N CYS A 193 1.23 0.17 -0.31
CA CYS A 193 1.77 -1.09 0.18
C CYS A 193 3.29 -1.13 0.00
N LEU A 194 3.98 -1.79 0.93
CA LEU A 194 5.36 -2.22 0.75
C LEU A 194 5.41 -3.39 -0.22
N SER A 195 6.58 -3.67 -0.80
CA SER A 195 6.81 -4.87 -1.59
C SER A 195 7.14 -6.07 -0.70
N PRO A 196 6.25 -7.08 -0.53
CA PRO A 196 6.57 -8.32 0.17
C PRO A 196 7.77 -9.04 -0.43
N ALA A 197 7.90 -9.04 -1.76
CA ALA A 197 9.05 -9.62 -2.45
C ALA A 197 10.38 -8.95 -2.07
N ALA A 198 10.37 -7.66 -1.69
CA ALA A 198 11.55 -7.02 -1.16
C ALA A 198 11.77 -7.37 0.32
N MET A 199 10.70 -7.50 1.12
CA MET A 199 10.77 -7.80 2.56
C MET A 199 11.20 -9.24 2.88
N LEU A 200 10.91 -10.19 1.99
CA LEU A 200 11.30 -11.59 2.13
C LEU A 200 12.72 -11.83 1.64
N ASN A 201 13.33 -12.93 2.09
CA ASN A 201 14.59 -13.41 1.56
C ASN A 201 14.52 -13.50 0.02
N PRO A 202 15.54 -13.06 -0.74
CA PRO A 202 15.51 -13.09 -2.20
C PRO A 202 15.17 -14.46 -2.79
N ASN A 203 15.60 -15.53 -2.12
CA ASN A 203 15.35 -16.90 -2.55
C ASN A 203 13.88 -17.29 -2.39
N ALA A 204 13.10 -16.64 -1.51
CA ALA A 204 11.69 -16.92 -1.30
C ALA A 204 10.88 -16.85 -2.61
N MET A 205 11.24 -15.94 -3.50
CA MET A 205 10.57 -15.72 -4.79
C MET A 205 11.19 -16.52 -5.94
N THR A 206 11.87 -17.61 -5.63
CA THR A 206 12.40 -18.59 -6.60
C THR A 206 11.69 -19.94 -6.41
N PRO A 207 11.79 -20.89 -7.36
CA PRO A 207 11.11 -22.18 -7.24
C PRO A 207 11.49 -22.93 -5.96
N GLY A 208 10.50 -23.26 -5.12
CA GLY A 208 10.71 -23.91 -3.81
C GLY A 208 11.28 -22.99 -2.72
N GLY A 209 11.33 -21.68 -2.97
CA GLY A 209 11.88 -20.68 -2.07
C GLY A 209 11.08 -20.47 -0.78
N PHE A 210 9.75 -20.57 -0.86
CA PHE A 210 8.86 -20.37 0.27
C PHE A 210 8.98 -21.44 1.36
N ASP A 211 9.53 -22.61 1.02
CA ASP A 211 9.76 -23.71 1.96
C ASP A 211 11.12 -23.60 2.69
N GLN A 212 11.92 -22.58 2.39
CA GLN A 212 13.24 -22.40 3.01
C GLN A 212 13.12 -21.88 4.45
N PRO A 213 13.99 -22.33 5.37
CA PRO A 213 13.94 -21.93 6.78
C PRO A 213 14.18 -20.42 6.99
N ASP A 214 14.97 -19.79 6.11
CA ASP A 214 15.35 -18.38 6.16
C ASP A 214 14.44 -17.46 5.32
N VAL A 215 13.25 -17.93 4.93
CA VAL A 215 12.32 -17.19 4.06
C VAL A 215 11.96 -15.79 4.59
N TYR A 216 11.87 -15.65 5.92
CA TYR A 216 11.53 -14.39 6.59
C TYR A 216 12.75 -13.55 6.98
N GLN A 217 13.96 -14.00 6.66
CA GLN A 217 15.17 -13.22 6.88
C GLN A 217 15.18 -12.02 5.92
N SER A 218 14.77 -10.87 6.46
CA SER A 218 14.65 -9.63 5.71
C SER A 218 16.00 -9.17 5.14
N PRO A 219 16.09 -8.87 3.84
CA PRO A 219 17.33 -8.42 3.24
C PRO A 219 17.57 -6.92 3.51
N SER A 220 18.85 -6.53 3.48
CA SER A 220 19.23 -5.12 3.55
C SER A 220 18.78 -4.36 2.30
N VAL A 221 18.38 -3.09 2.47
CA VAL A 221 18.00 -2.19 1.37
C VAL A 221 19.09 -2.05 0.31
N ASP A 222 20.37 -2.21 0.69
CA ASP A 222 21.52 -2.11 -0.22
C ASP A 222 21.66 -3.32 -1.16
N GLN A 223 20.95 -4.41 -0.89
CA GLN A 223 20.98 -5.57 -1.75
C GLN A 223 20.21 -5.35 -3.05
N ALA A 224 19.42 -4.28 -3.16
CA ALA A 224 18.70 -3.94 -4.38
C ALA A 224 19.64 -3.81 -5.59
N LYS A 225 19.69 -4.87 -6.41
CA LYS A 225 20.57 -4.96 -7.59
C LYS A 225 20.16 -4.00 -8.70
N TYR A 226 18.86 -3.76 -8.82
CA TYR A 226 18.27 -2.86 -9.81
C TYR A 226 17.41 -1.79 -9.11
N PRO A 227 18.01 -0.84 -8.36
CA PRO A 227 17.25 0.04 -7.48
C PRO A 227 16.29 0.97 -8.24
N SER A 228 16.57 1.29 -9.51
CA SER A 228 15.67 2.05 -10.38
C SER A 228 14.58 1.21 -11.06
N GLN A 229 14.57 -0.10 -10.87
CA GLN A 229 13.62 -1.03 -11.51
C GLN A 229 12.89 -1.92 -10.50
N LYS A 230 13.38 -1.98 -9.26
CA LYS A 230 12.72 -2.64 -8.14
C LYS A 230 11.85 -1.63 -7.39
N THR A 231 10.58 -1.97 -7.27
CA THR A 231 9.60 -1.20 -6.51
C THR A 231 9.78 -1.43 -5.01
N TRP A 232 9.65 -0.37 -4.22
CA TRP A 232 9.70 -0.42 -2.76
C TRP A 232 8.31 -0.20 -2.16
N LEU A 233 7.61 0.84 -2.60
CA LEU A 233 6.27 1.22 -2.13
C LEU A 233 5.38 1.56 -3.33
N MET A 234 4.10 1.21 -3.33
CA MET A 234 3.17 1.46 -4.44
C MET A 234 1.77 1.78 -3.94
N GLU A 235 0.99 2.56 -4.71
CA GLU A 235 -0.47 2.63 -4.54
C GLU A 235 -1.09 1.24 -4.69
N HIS A 236 -1.77 0.77 -3.66
CA HIS A 236 -2.33 -0.57 -3.62
C HIS A 236 -3.63 -0.70 -4.42
N ASN A 237 -4.50 0.32 -4.33
CA ASN A 237 -5.80 0.33 -4.98
C ASN A 237 -5.70 0.96 -6.38
N TRP A 238 -6.57 0.53 -7.29
CA TRP A 238 -6.77 1.20 -8.58
C TRP A 238 -7.74 2.37 -8.39
N ILE A 239 -7.19 3.53 -8.08
CA ILE A 239 -7.94 4.75 -7.74
C ILE A 239 -8.86 5.21 -8.89
N GLU A 240 -8.48 4.98 -10.14
CA GLU A 240 -9.24 5.40 -11.34
C GLU A 240 -10.17 4.31 -11.89
N SER A 241 -10.47 3.28 -11.10
CA SER A 241 -11.34 2.20 -11.54
C SER A 241 -12.72 2.76 -11.97
N PRO A 242 -13.28 2.31 -13.11
CA PRO A 242 -14.62 2.71 -13.54
C PRO A 242 -15.72 2.34 -12.53
N GLU A 243 -15.49 1.26 -11.79
CA GLU A 243 -16.36 0.77 -10.74
C GLU A 243 -15.61 0.83 -9.40
N PRO A 244 -16.19 1.45 -8.35
CA PRO A 244 -15.47 1.67 -7.09
C PRO A 244 -15.30 0.41 -6.25
N CYS A 245 -16.14 -0.61 -6.46
CA CYS A 245 -16.13 -1.85 -5.67
C CYS A 245 -15.97 -3.05 -6.60
N ASN A 246 -15.05 -3.95 -6.27
CA ASN A 246 -14.86 -5.21 -6.96
C ASN A 246 -15.96 -6.21 -6.54
N PRO A 247 -16.79 -6.71 -7.47
CA PRO A 247 -17.90 -7.60 -7.17
C PRO A 247 -17.48 -8.99 -6.69
N ALA A 248 -16.19 -9.34 -6.77
CA ALA A 248 -15.66 -10.59 -6.24
C ALA A 248 -15.62 -10.64 -4.70
N PHE A 249 -15.71 -9.50 -4.02
CA PHE A 249 -15.62 -9.41 -2.56
C PHE A 249 -16.97 -9.01 -1.95
N SER A 250 -17.15 -9.39 -0.67
CA SER A 250 -18.26 -8.88 0.13
C SER A 250 -17.94 -7.48 0.65
N GLY A 251 -18.89 -6.55 0.56
CA GLY A 251 -18.66 -5.15 0.87
C GLY A 251 -18.05 -4.37 -0.31
N CYS A 252 -17.63 -3.13 -0.05
CA CYS A 252 -16.94 -2.34 -1.08
C CYS A 252 -15.42 -2.45 -0.89
N VAL A 253 -14.83 -3.43 -1.56
CA VAL A 253 -13.37 -3.56 -1.67
C VAL A 253 -12.95 -3.04 -3.04
N PRO A 254 -12.06 -2.05 -3.14
CA PRO A 254 -11.58 -1.53 -4.43
C PRO A 254 -10.94 -2.61 -5.30
N PHE A 255 -10.90 -2.37 -6.61
CA PHE A 255 -9.96 -3.09 -7.46
C PHE A 255 -8.53 -2.74 -7.06
N PHE A 256 -7.62 -3.71 -7.13
CA PHE A 256 -6.21 -3.49 -6.81
C PHE A 256 -5.43 -2.99 -8.03
N TYR A 257 -4.21 -2.52 -7.79
CA TYR A 257 -3.33 -1.92 -8.78
C TYR A 257 -3.09 -2.81 -10.01
N ASN A 258 -3.15 -4.13 -9.87
CA ASN A 258 -2.96 -5.12 -10.93
C ASN A 258 -4.27 -5.65 -11.55
N ALA A 259 -5.42 -5.06 -11.23
CA ALA A 259 -6.71 -5.53 -11.72
C ALA A 259 -6.98 -5.21 -13.21
N SER A 260 -6.29 -4.23 -13.79
CA SER A 260 -6.45 -3.85 -15.19
C SER A 260 -5.15 -3.29 -15.77
N THR A 261 -4.96 -3.48 -17.07
CA THR A 261 -3.87 -2.86 -17.84
C THR A 261 -3.94 -1.33 -17.90
N GLN A 262 -5.10 -0.75 -17.59
CA GLN A 262 -5.35 0.69 -17.54
C GLN A 262 -5.03 1.31 -16.17
N SER A 263 -4.74 0.49 -15.17
CA SER A 263 -4.32 0.97 -13.86
C SER A 263 -3.00 1.74 -13.94
N THR A 264 -2.91 2.83 -13.20
CA THR A 264 -1.77 3.76 -13.25
C THR A 264 -1.23 4.08 -11.86
N PRO A 265 -0.80 3.07 -11.07
CA PRO A 265 -0.38 3.29 -9.71
C PRO A 265 0.93 4.09 -9.67
N TYR A 266 0.98 5.13 -8.85
CA TYR A 266 2.24 5.75 -8.47
C TYR A 266 3.06 4.80 -7.62
N THR A 267 4.34 4.73 -7.98
CA THR A 267 5.26 3.74 -7.47
C THR A 267 6.57 4.41 -7.09
N LEU A 268 7.03 4.14 -5.88
CA LEU A 268 8.34 4.49 -5.37
C LEU A 268 9.32 3.32 -5.62
N PHE A 269 10.48 3.66 -6.15
CA PHE A 269 11.58 2.72 -6.39
C PHE A 269 12.67 2.84 -5.32
N PHE A 270 13.54 1.84 -5.22
CA PHE A 270 14.61 1.80 -4.23
C PHE A 270 15.64 2.93 -4.36
N ASP A 271 15.85 3.48 -5.56
CA ASP A 271 16.69 4.66 -5.80
C ASP A 271 16.01 6.00 -5.41
N GLY A 272 14.76 5.96 -4.95
CA GLY A 272 14.00 7.11 -4.49
C GLY A 272 13.20 7.84 -5.55
N HIS A 273 13.30 7.46 -6.83
CA HIS A 273 12.44 8.08 -7.84
C HIS A 273 11.00 7.56 -7.72
N VAL A 274 10.06 8.42 -8.10
CA VAL A 274 8.62 8.11 -8.11
C VAL A 274 8.11 8.28 -9.52
N ARG A 275 7.43 7.27 -10.03
CA ARG A 275 6.78 7.30 -11.34
C ARG A 275 5.57 6.37 -11.36
N VAL A 276 4.77 6.49 -12.41
CA VAL A 276 3.74 5.49 -12.71
C VAL A 276 4.42 4.23 -13.26
N LEU A 277 4.07 3.06 -12.72
CA LEU A 277 4.43 1.75 -13.26
C LEU A 277 3.14 0.97 -13.53
N THR A 278 2.73 0.88 -14.79
CA THR A 278 1.46 0.24 -15.15
C THR A 278 1.59 -1.29 -15.21
N PRO A 279 0.50 -2.04 -14.94
CA PRO A 279 0.48 -3.48 -15.16
C PRO A 279 0.85 -3.87 -16.59
N MET A 280 0.45 -3.07 -17.58
CA MET A 280 0.84 -3.27 -18.99
C MET A 280 2.36 -3.24 -19.19
N GLU A 281 3.07 -2.26 -18.60
CA GLU A 281 4.53 -2.16 -18.70
C GLU A 281 5.21 -3.39 -18.09
N SER A 282 4.75 -3.79 -16.90
CA SER A 282 5.22 -4.99 -16.21
C SER A 282 5.00 -6.25 -17.06
N MET A 283 3.80 -6.46 -17.59
CA MET A 283 3.47 -7.62 -18.43
C MET A 283 4.31 -7.70 -19.70
N ILE A 284 4.55 -6.58 -20.38
CA ILE A 284 5.42 -6.53 -21.56
C ILE A 284 6.85 -6.90 -21.17
N SER A 285 7.31 -6.39 -20.04
CA SER A 285 8.65 -6.66 -19.50
C SER A 285 8.83 -8.14 -19.12
N ASP A 286 7.85 -8.74 -18.42
CA ASP A 286 7.78 -10.16 -18.08
C ASP A 286 7.82 -11.04 -19.35
N LYS A 287 6.92 -10.77 -20.30
CA LYS A 287 6.86 -11.50 -21.59
C LYS A 287 8.18 -11.43 -22.36
N ARG A 288 8.87 -10.30 -22.31
CA ARG A 288 10.18 -10.14 -22.99
C ARG A 288 11.27 -11.00 -22.34
N VAL A 289 11.30 -11.07 -21.01
CA VAL A 289 12.24 -11.95 -20.28
C VAL A 289 11.95 -13.42 -20.60
N ARG A 290 10.66 -13.81 -20.57
CA ARG A 290 10.22 -15.18 -20.88
C ARG A 290 10.53 -15.59 -22.32
N ALA A 291 10.33 -14.70 -23.28
CA ALA A 291 10.71 -14.93 -24.68
C ALA A 291 12.23 -15.13 -24.88
N GLY A 292 13.05 -14.63 -23.95
CA GLY A 292 14.49 -14.86 -23.91
C GLY A 292 14.92 -16.15 -23.21
N GLY A 293 13.98 -16.96 -22.72
CA GLY A 293 14.23 -18.20 -21.99
C GLY A 293 14.42 -18.05 -20.47
N GLY A 294 14.11 -16.89 -19.89
CA GLY A 294 14.06 -16.71 -18.43
C GLY A 294 12.69 -17.00 -17.82
N GLU A 295 12.61 -17.12 -16.49
CA GLU A 295 11.35 -17.42 -15.77
C GLU A 295 10.32 -16.27 -15.80
N GLY A 296 10.78 -15.03 -16.01
CA GLY A 296 9.95 -13.82 -15.99
C GLY A 296 10.46 -12.79 -15.01
N LEU A 297 9.61 -11.81 -14.69
CA LEU A 297 9.89 -10.77 -13.69
C LEU A 297 9.15 -10.98 -12.37
N TRP A 298 8.13 -11.83 -12.36
CA TRP A 298 7.43 -12.22 -11.14
C TRP A 298 7.29 -13.75 -11.08
N SER A 299 7.34 -14.28 -9.86
CA SER A 299 7.35 -15.71 -9.57
C SER A 299 5.95 -16.29 -9.63
N ARG A 300 5.79 -17.35 -10.41
CA ARG A 300 4.56 -18.17 -10.48
C ARG A 300 4.64 -19.41 -9.59
N ASP A 301 5.83 -19.74 -9.11
CA ASP A 301 6.11 -20.87 -8.20
C ASP A 301 5.92 -20.50 -6.72
N THR A 302 5.02 -19.56 -6.45
CA THR A 302 4.62 -19.22 -5.08
C THR A 302 3.47 -20.12 -4.64
N PRO A 303 3.21 -20.26 -3.32
CA PRO A 303 2.04 -20.98 -2.81
C PRO A 303 0.68 -20.48 -3.35
N PHE A 304 0.65 -19.29 -3.97
CA PHE A 304 -0.53 -18.67 -4.56
C PHE A 304 -0.73 -19.04 -6.04
N GLY A 305 0.22 -19.76 -6.65
CA GLY A 305 0.15 -20.30 -8.00
C GLY A 305 0.17 -19.25 -9.12
N ASP A 306 -0.26 -19.68 -10.31
CA ASP A 306 -0.22 -18.88 -11.56
C ASP A 306 -1.12 -17.63 -11.53
N SER A 307 -2.12 -17.59 -10.64
CA SER A 307 -2.96 -16.40 -10.44
C SER A 307 -2.26 -15.31 -9.63
N GLY A 308 -1.22 -15.67 -8.87
CA GLY A 308 -0.45 -14.76 -8.04
C GLY A 308 -1.32 -13.87 -7.13
N TYR A 309 -1.10 -12.56 -7.15
CA TYR A 309 -1.78 -11.61 -6.27
C TYR A 309 -3.14 -11.23 -6.83
N TYR A 310 -4.22 -11.91 -6.43
CA TYR A 310 -5.60 -11.59 -6.85
C TYR A 310 -5.82 -11.55 -8.39
N GLY A 311 -5.03 -12.30 -9.17
CA GLY A 311 -5.14 -12.34 -10.62
C GLY A 311 -6.45 -12.97 -11.14
N ASP A 312 -7.14 -13.72 -10.29
CA ASP A 312 -8.43 -14.36 -10.52
C ASP A 312 -9.63 -13.42 -10.37
N VAL A 313 -9.44 -12.25 -9.72
CA VAL A 313 -10.50 -11.25 -9.45
C VAL A 313 -10.22 -9.91 -10.12
N THR A 314 -9.56 -9.96 -11.28
CA THR A 314 -9.22 -8.80 -12.10
C THR A 314 -10.44 -8.23 -12.83
N PHE A 315 -10.39 -6.94 -13.18
CA PHE A 315 -11.42 -6.29 -14.00
C PHE A 315 -11.34 -6.77 -15.46
N GLU A 316 -10.12 -7.01 -15.96
CA GLU A 316 -9.85 -7.53 -17.30
C GLU A 316 -9.17 -8.90 -17.20
N PHE A 317 -9.80 -9.96 -17.73
CA PHE A 317 -9.32 -11.35 -17.63
C PHE A 317 -7.90 -11.61 -18.17
N PHE A 318 -7.37 -10.72 -19.00
CA PHE A 318 -6.05 -10.85 -19.60
C PHE A 318 -4.95 -10.12 -18.81
N THR A 319 -5.30 -9.44 -17.71
CA THR A 319 -4.32 -8.79 -16.83
C THR A 319 -3.69 -9.84 -15.93
N GLU A 320 -2.51 -10.31 -16.31
CA GLU A 320 -1.79 -11.36 -15.59
C GLU A 320 -0.44 -10.80 -15.13
N THR A 321 -0.41 -10.22 -13.92
CA THR A 321 0.83 -9.77 -13.31
C THR A 321 0.71 -9.67 -11.80
N SER A 322 1.79 -10.06 -11.12
CA SER A 322 1.96 -9.86 -9.68
C SER A 322 3.28 -9.15 -9.37
N TYR A 323 3.73 -8.27 -10.29
CA TYR A 323 4.84 -7.36 -10.00
C TYR A 323 4.59 -6.61 -8.70
N HIS A 324 5.63 -6.15 -8.04
CA HIS A 324 5.61 -5.59 -6.68
C HIS A 324 5.37 -6.63 -5.57
N VAL A 325 4.38 -7.52 -5.70
CA VAL A 325 4.07 -8.51 -4.65
C VAL A 325 4.93 -9.76 -4.72
N PHE A 326 5.10 -10.32 -5.92
CA PHE A 326 5.82 -11.57 -6.18
C PHE A 326 6.99 -11.38 -7.16
N THR A 327 7.74 -10.28 -7.06
CA THR A 327 8.93 -10.05 -7.90
C THR A 327 9.89 -11.26 -7.82
N PHE A 328 10.26 -11.84 -8.96
CA PHE A 328 11.18 -12.98 -9.04
C PHE A 328 12.56 -12.57 -8.48
N GLU A 329 13.23 -13.43 -7.71
CA GLU A 329 14.46 -13.11 -6.94
C GLU A 329 14.29 -11.98 -5.90
N GLY A 330 13.07 -11.60 -5.55
CA GLY A 330 12.79 -10.64 -4.48
C GLY A 330 13.44 -9.28 -4.71
N ILE A 331 14.20 -8.79 -3.74
CA ILE A 331 14.95 -7.51 -3.82
C ILE A 331 16.07 -7.53 -4.89
N LEU A 332 16.61 -8.70 -5.25
CA LEU A 332 17.64 -8.84 -6.28
C LEU A 332 17.04 -8.78 -7.70
N GLY A 333 15.74 -8.98 -7.79
CA GLY A 333 14.95 -8.89 -9.00
C GLY A 333 14.62 -7.47 -9.43
N ARG A 334 13.73 -7.38 -10.41
CA ARG A 334 13.22 -6.12 -10.97
C ARG A 334 11.80 -6.29 -11.43
N ASP A 335 10.98 -5.25 -11.28
CA ASP A 335 9.56 -5.26 -11.65
C ASP A 335 9.33 -4.78 -13.10
N THR A 336 10.35 -4.17 -13.71
CA THR A 336 10.33 -3.66 -15.09
C THR A 336 11.72 -3.70 -15.73
N LEU A 337 11.77 -3.64 -17.06
CA LEU A 337 13.03 -3.54 -17.83
C LEU A 337 13.45 -2.11 -18.18
N LYS A 338 12.60 -1.12 -17.92
CA LYS A 338 12.82 0.28 -18.30
C LYS A 338 13.33 1.14 -17.16
#